data_AF-A0A661T173-F1
#
_entry.id   AF-A0A661T173-F1
#
_cell.length_a   1.000
_cell.length_b   1.000
_cell.length_c   1.000
_cell.angle_alpha   90.00
_cell.angle_beta   90.00
_cell.angle_gamma   90.00
#
_symmetry.space_group_name_H-M   'P 1'
#
loop_
_entity.id
_entity.type
_entity.pdbx_description
1 polymer ?
#
loop_
_entity_poly.entity_id
_entity_poly.type
_entity_poly.pdbx_seq_one_letter_code
_entity_poly.pdbx_strand_id
1 'polypeptide(L)'
;MVGAKVLGHDPPDVPHLAHAARDAGRPADLSDVEVTGEEIAAVARRHGHSFPYVEGEEGSLPLPMKRMGIKGLSYRKYDLTMCTYCSLLNGPILTAVARAWKGEPWDDVEVLTGKTMKPTPGKRKTLLIGKCMYLANRHNPDITEMIAVKGCPPSTKQILEAFDRAGIHLDPAAFEDLDRIPGFFMKKYRNRPEFDESFFRIA
;
A
#
# COMPACT_ATOMS: atom_id res chain seq x y z
N MET A 1 -21.06 -2.95 10.28
CA MET A 1 -20.66 -4.36 10.51
C MET A 1 -21.32 -5.31 9.51
N VAL A 2 -22.63 -5.21 9.24
CA VAL A 2 -23.31 -5.98 8.16
C VAL A 2 -22.57 -5.90 6.82
N GLY A 3 -22.20 -4.69 6.39
CA GLY A 3 -21.42 -4.50 5.17
C GLY A 3 -20.10 -5.29 5.12
N ALA A 4 -19.42 -5.49 6.26
CA ALA A 4 -18.21 -6.32 6.29
C ALA A 4 -18.52 -7.79 6.00
N LYS A 5 -19.59 -8.34 6.61
CA LYS A 5 -20.06 -9.70 6.33
C LYS A 5 -20.48 -9.86 4.87
N VAL A 6 -21.18 -8.89 4.28
CA VAL A 6 -21.53 -8.88 2.86
C VAL A 6 -20.27 -8.87 1.97
N LEU A 7 -19.24 -8.12 2.36
CA LEU A 7 -17.92 -8.15 1.72
C LEU A 7 -17.10 -9.43 2.05
N GLY A 8 -17.69 -10.38 2.77
CA GLY A 8 -17.11 -11.67 3.14
C GLY A 8 -15.99 -11.56 4.18
N HIS A 9 -16.07 -10.60 5.10
CA HIS A 9 -15.16 -10.44 6.24
C HIS A 9 -15.95 -10.47 7.55
N ASP A 10 -15.39 -11.12 8.58
CA ASP A 10 -15.98 -11.07 9.91
C ASP A 10 -15.61 -9.74 10.59
N PRO A 11 -16.59 -8.98 11.14
CA PRO A 11 -16.29 -7.69 11.76
C PRO A 11 -15.25 -7.74 12.90
N PRO A 12 -15.17 -8.80 13.75
CA PRO A 12 -14.10 -8.94 14.73
C PRO A 12 -12.69 -8.99 14.13
N ASP A 13 -12.54 -9.49 12.89
CA ASP A 13 -11.25 -9.59 12.19
C ASP A 13 -10.84 -8.27 11.52
N VAL A 14 -11.74 -7.28 11.51
CA VAL A 14 -11.49 -5.95 10.95
C VAL A 14 -11.19 -4.99 12.11
N PRO A 15 -9.93 -4.60 12.36
CA PRO A 15 -9.54 -3.98 13.63
C PRO A 15 -10.35 -2.74 14.00
N HIS A 16 -10.58 -1.83 13.06
CA HIS A 16 -11.33 -0.60 13.33
C HIS A 16 -12.82 -0.86 13.62
N LEU A 17 -13.42 -1.91 13.06
CA LEU A 17 -14.80 -2.30 13.39
C LEU A 17 -14.86 -2.95 14.76
N ALA A 18 -13.91 -3.83 15.10
CA ALA A 18 -13.82 -4.45 16.41
C ALA A 18 -13.61 -3.41 17.53
N HIS A 19 -12.76 -2.40 17.30
CA HIS A 19 -12.58 -1.28 18.22
C HIS A 19 -13.85 -0.45 18.35
N ALA A 20 -14.47 -0.05 17.24
CA ALA A 20 -15.70 0.75 17.26
C ALA A 20 -16.87 0.04 17.98
N ALA A 21 -17.03 -1.27 17.78
CA ALA A 21 -18.06 -2.05 18.46
C ALA A 21 -17.82 -2.09 19.98
N ARG A 22 -16.57 -2.35 20.40
CA ARG A 22 -16.18 -2.35 21.81
C ARG A 22 -16.41 -1.00 22.47
N ASP A 23 -16.00 0.09 21.82
CA ASP A 23 -16.15 1.45 22.35
C ASP A 23 -17.63 1.85 22.48
N ALA A 24 -18.49 1.29 21.62
CA ALA A 24 -19.94 1.44 21.70
C ALA A 24 -20.61 0.48 22.68
N GLY A 25 -19.87 -0.43 23.34
CA GLY A 25 -20.43 -1.45 24.23
C GLY A 25 -21.29 -2.48 23.51
N ARG A 26 -21.03 -2.73 22.22
CA ARG A 26 -21.83 -3.60 21.36
C ARG A 26 -21.06 -4.85 20.93
N PRO A 27 -21.75 -5.98 20.70
CA PRO A 27 -21.12 -7.15 20.13
C PRO A 27 -20.71 -6.90 18.68
N ALA A 28 -19.61 -7.50 18.24
CA ALA A 28 -19.09 -7.35 16.88
C ALA A 28 -19.60 -8.44 15.91
N ASP A 29 -20.39 -9.40 16.40
CA ASP A 29 -20.84 -10.59 15.67
C ASP A 29 -22.23 -10.43 15.01
N LEU A 30 -22.86 -9.26 15.17
CA LEU A 30 -24.24 -8.95 14.74
C LEU A 30 -25.35 -9.62 15.57
N SER A 31 -25.04 -10.20 16.72
CA SER A 31 -26.06 -10.79 17.62
C SER A 31 -27.11 -9.78 18.11
N ASP A 32 -26.80 -8.48 18.04
CA ASP A 32 -27.68 -7.38 18.38
C ASP A 32 -28.33 -6.70 17.15
N VAL A 33 -28.23 -7.30 15.96
CA VAL A 33 -28.76 -6.75 14.70
C VAL A 33 -29.78 -7.70 14.08
N GLU A 34 -31.01 -7.20 13.91
CA GLU A 34 -32.01 -7.87 13.08
C GLU A 34 -31.75 -7.55 11.60
N VAL A 35 -31.60 -8.59 10.78
CA VAL A 35 -31.45 -8.47 9.33
C VAL A 35 -32.81 -8.66 8.69
N THR A 36 -33.25 -7.69 7.88
CA THR A 36 -34.50 -7.77 7.11
C THR A 36 -34.19 -7.75 5.61
N GLY A 37 -35.01 -8.44 4.82
CA GLY A 37 -34.79 -8.58 3.37
C GLY A 37 -33.91 -9.79 3.03
N GLU A 38 -32.88 -9.60 2.22
CA GLU A 38 -32.00 -10.69 1.80
C GLU A 38 -31.08 -11.17 2.92
N GLU A 39 -30.94 -12.49 3.03
CA GLU A 39 -30.00 -13.13 3.96
C GLU A 39 -28.56 -12.72 3.65
N ILE A 40 -27.80 -12.32 4.67
CA ILE A 40 -26.39 -11.89 4.49
C ILE A 40 -25.59 -12.96 3.73
N ALA A 41 -25.78 -14.24 4.08
CA ALA A 41 -25.07 -15.35 3.45
C ALA A 41 -25.39 -15.50 1.95
N ALA A 42 -26.59 -15.10 1.52
CA ALA A 42 -27.01 -15.19 0.12
C ALA A 42 -26.32 -14.12 -0.77
N VAL A 43 -25.98 -12.97 -0.18
CA VAL A 43 -25.32 -11.85 -0.87
C VAL A 43 -23.84 -11.71 -0.55
N ALA A 44 -23.33 -12.48 0.41
CA ALA A 44 -21.96 -12.41 0.85
C ALA A 44 -21.00 -12.90 -0.23
N ARG A 45 -19.99 -12.10 -0.52
CA ARG A 45 -18.89 -12.48 -1.40
C ARG A 45 -17.58 -11.98 -0.84
N ARG A 46 -16.57 -12.85 -0.76
CA ARG A 46 -15.21 -12.48 -0.32
C ARG A 46 -14.62 -11.42 -1.25
N HIS A 47 -14.44 -10.20 -0.74
CA HIS A 47 -13.75 -9.12 -1.43
C HIS A 47 -12.30 -9.04 -0.98
N GLY A 48 -11.38 -9.36 -1.89
CA GLY A 48 -9.96 -9.12 -1.69
C GLY A 48 -9.68 -7.62 -1.58
N HIS A 49 -8.91 -7.23 -0.57
CA HIS A 49 -8.55 -5.84 -0.27
C HIS A 49 -7.03 -5.60 -0.29
N SER A 50 -6.27 -6.63 -0.67
CA SER A 50 -4.81 -6.64 -0.59
C SER A 50 -4.21 -7.18 -1.87
N PHE A 51 -3.10 -6.59 -2.29
CA PHE A 51 -2.35 -7.06 -3.45
C PHE A 51 -1.35 -8.16 -3.03
N PRO A 52 -1.14 -9.18 -3.88
CA PRO A 52 -0.18 -10.24 -3.58
C PRO A 52 1.25 -9.72 -3.67
N TYR A 53 2.06 -10.10 -2.68
CA TYR A 53 3.51 -9.91 -2.66
C TYR A 53 4.16 -11.28 -2.64
N VAL A 54 5.34 -11.39 -3.23
CA VAL A 54 6.22 -12.55 -3.14
C VAL A 54 7.28 -12.22 -2.11
N GLU A 55 7.47 -13.11 -1.15
CA GLU A 55 8.55 -13.10 -0.16
C GLU A 55 9.56 -14.19 -0.53
N GLY A 56 10.85 -13.92 -0.38
CA GLY A 56 11.90 -14.92 -0.63
C GLY A 56 13.29 -14.39 -0.28
N GLU A 57 14.32 -15.19 -0.57
CA GLU A 57 15.73 -14.84 -0.28
C GLU A 57 16.17 -13.55 -0.95
N GLU A 58 15.70 -13.29 -2.18
CA GLU A 58 15.97 -12.05 -2.92
C GLU A 58 15.20 -10.83 -2.36
N GLY A 59 14.30 -11.03 -1.39
CA GLY A 59 13.48 -9.99 -0.79
C GLY A 59 11.98 -10.08 -1.10
N SER A 60 11.27 -9.00 -0.76
CA SER A 60 9.83 -8.86 -0.95
C SER A 60 9.52 -7.95 -2.13
N LEU A 61 8.61 -8.34 -3.03
CA LEU A 61 8.12 -7.47 -4.10
C LEU A 61 6.64 -7.75 -4.42
N PRO A 62 5.89 -6.76 -4.94
CA PRO A 62 4.59 -7.02 -5.54
C PRO A 62 4.70 -8.10 -6.62
N LEU A 63 3.75 -9.04 -6.64
CA LEU A 63 3.78 -10.16 -7.59
C LEU A 63 3.90 -9.72 -9.06
N PRO A 64 3.22 -8.65 -9.54
CA PRO A 64 3.42 -8.16 -10.91
C PRO A 64 4.87 -7.75 -11.19
N MET A 65 5.52 -7.08 -10.24
CA MET A 65 6.93 -6.65 -10.37
C MET A 65 7.88 -7.84 -10.36
N LYS A 66 7.61 -8.87 -9.55
CA LYS A 66 8.37 -10.13 -9.61
C LYS A 66 8.23 -10.81 -10.97
N ARG A 67 7.02 -10.83 -11.55
CA ARG A 67 6.76 -11.37 -12.89
C ARG A 67 7.45 -10.58 -14.00
N MET A 68 7.67 -9.27 -13.81
CA MET A 68 8.48 -8.44 -14.72
C MET A 68 9.99 -8.77 -14.65
N GLY A 69 10.41 -9.62 -13.71
CA GLY A 69 11.81 -10.00 -13.54
C GLY A 69 12.66 -8.97 -12.79
N ILE A 70 12.03 -8.03 -12.07
CA ILE A 70 12.75 -7.06 -11.24
C ILE A 70 13.61 -7.77 -10.20
N LYS A 71 14.87 -7.36 -10.11
CA LYS A 71 15.90 -7.91 -9.21
C LYS A 71 16.69 -6.79 -8.54
N GLY A 72 17.28 -7.10 -7.39
CA GLY A 72 18.11 -6.14 -6.65
C GLY A 72 17.32 -5.05 -5.93
N LEU A 73 16.01 -5.25 -5.75
CA LEU A 73 15.13 -4.38 -4.99
C LEU A 73 14.20 -5.21 -4.12
N SER A 74 14.14 -4.86 -2.83
CA SER A 74 13.08 -5.24 -1.91
C SER A 74 12.14 -4.05 -1.73
N TYR A 75 10.87 -4.21 -2.07
CA TYR A 75 9.81 -3.28 -1.71
C TYR A 75 8.77 -4.03 -0.90
N ARG A 76 8.86 -3.94 0.43
CA ARG A 76 8.03 -4.76 1.32
C ARG A 76 6.56 -4.31 1.33
N LYS A 77 5.68 -5.28 1.58
CA LYS A 77 4.24 -5.04 1.70
C LYS A 77 3.96 -4.06 2.83
N TYR A 78 3.24 -2.99 2.52
CA TYR A 78 2.82 -1.98 3.48
C TYR A 78 1.99 -2.58 4.62
N ASP A 79 2.06 -1.96 5.79
CA ASP A 79 1.33 -2.35 6.99
C ASP A 79 0.29 -1.28 7.39
N LEU A 80 -0.45 -1.52 8.48
CA LEU A 80 -1.50 -0.63 8.98
C LEU A 80 -0.97 0.70 9.57
N THR A 81 0.34 0.88 9.66
CA THR A 81 0.96 2.09 10.22
C THR A 81 1.37 3.11 9.14
N MET A 82 1.23 2.76 7.86
CA MET A 82 1.32 3.72 6.76
C MET A 82 0.10 4.65 6.78
N CYS A 83 0.32 5.95 6.95
CA CYS A 83 -0.77 6.92 6.98
C CYS A 83 -1.34 7.21 5.57
N THR A 84 -2.51 7.83 5.51
CA THR A 84 -3.21 8.19 4.26
C THR A 84 -2.31 8.97 3.29
N TYR A 85 -1.53 9.94 3.78
CA TYR A 85 -0.68 10.75 2.91
C TYR A 85 0.52 9.98 2.32
N CYS A 86 1.13 9.06 3.08
CA CYS A 86 2.17 8.18 2.53
C CYS A 86 1.57 7.12 1.60
N SER A 87 0.35 6.65 1.89
CA SER A 87 -0.39 5.70 1.05
C SER A 87 -0.68 6.28 -0.34
N LEU A 88 -1.06 7.57 -0.41
CA LEU A 88 -1.25 8.29 -1.67
C LEU A 88 -0.01 8.25 -2.57
N LEU A 89 1.20 8.29 -1.98
CA LEU A 89 2.47 8.29 -2.70
C LEU A 89 2.96 6.88 -3.04
N ASN A 90 2.58 5.86 -2.27
CA ASN A 90 3.13 4.51 -2.40
C ASN A 90 2.82 3.86 -3.76
N GLY A 91 1.59 4.02 -4.27
CA GLY A 91 1.20 3.54 -5.61
C GLY A 91 1.99 4.19 -6.75
N PRO A 92 2.07 5.54 -6.81
CA PRO A 92 2.95 6.27 -7.73
C PRO A 92 4.40 5.82 -7.68
N ILE A 93 4.99 5.65 -6.49
CA ILE A 93 6.37 5.17 -6.34
C ILE A 93 6.54 3.79 -6.98
N LEU A 94 5.67 2.83 -6.64
CA LEU A 94 5.73 1.48 -7.22
C LEU A 94 5.59 1.50 -8.74
N THR A 95 4.72 2.36 -9.27
CA THR A 95 4.56 2.54 -10.72
C THR A 95 5.82 3.12 -11.36
N ALA A 96 6.43 4.13 -10.74
CA ALA A 96 7.66 4.75 -11.21
C ALA A 96 8.83 3.75 -11.20
N VAL A 97 8.95 2.96 -10.13
CA VAL A 97 9.96 1.89 -10.02
C VAL A 97 9.77 0.85 -11.13
N ALA A 98 8.54 0.39 -11.35
CA ALA A 98 8.25 -0.57 -12.41
C ALA A 98 8.62 -0.04 -13.80
N ARG A 99 8.40 1.26 -14.06
CA ARG A 99 8.78 1.93 -15.33
C ARG A 99 10.29 2.18 -15.45
N ALA A 100 10.99 2.37 -14.33
CA ALA A 100 12.43 2.58 -14.31
C ALA A 100 13.25 1.30 -14.58
N TRP A 101 12.61 0.13 -14.52
CA TRP A 101 13.27 -1.16 -14.76
C TRP A 101 13.72 -1.31 -16.21
N LYS A 102 15.03 -1.52 -16.42
CA LYS A 102 15.66 -1.70 -17.74
C LYS A 102 16.20 -3.11 -18.01
N GLY A 103 15.92 -4.06 -17.11
CA GLY A 103 16.40 -5.45 -17.22
C GLY A 103 17.70 -5.74 -16.45
N GLU A 104 18.35 -4.72 -15.89
CA GLU A 104 19.59 -4.86 -15.10
C GLU A 104 19.30 -4.80 -13.59
N PRO A 105 19.75 -5.79 -12.79
CA PRO A 105 19.53 -5.78 -11.34
C PRO A 105 20.06 -4.52 -10.66
N TRP A 106 19.28 -3.98 -9.71
CA TRP A 106 19.72 -2.89 -8.86
C TRP A 106 20.64 -3.38 -7.73
N ASP A 107 21.26 -2.43 -7.02
CA ASP A 107 22.30 -2.66 -6.03
C ASP A 107 21.76 -3.07 -4.65
N ASP A 108 20.97 -4.15 -4.61
CA ASP A 108 20.34 -4.73 -3.40
C ASP A 108 19.72 -3.69 -2.46
N VAL A 109 18.84 -2.89 -3.05
CA VAL A 109 18.15 -1.77 -2.40
C VAL A 109 16.93 -2.28 -1.65
N GLU A 110 16.69 -1.85 -0.42
CA GLU A 110 15.40 -2.05 0.25
C GLU A 110 14.65 -0.73 0.47
N VAL A 111 13.33 -0.75 0.28
CA VAL A 111 12.45 0.40 0.51
C VAL A 111 11.50 0.08 1.65
N LEU A 112 11.55 0.90 2.71
CA LEU A 112 10.75 0.73 3.92
C LEU A 112 9.73 1.86 4.08
N THR A 113 8.54 1.49 4.53
CA THR A 113 7.40 2.39 4.70
C THR A 113 6.66 2.12 6.01
N GLY A 114 5.78 3.03 6.44
CA GLY A 114 5.05 2.90 7.71
C GLY A 114 5.90 3.30 8.92
N LYS A 115 5.68 2.64 10.05
CA LYS A 115 6.33 2.85 11.36
C LYS A 115 6.93 1.56 11.92
N THR A 116 6.36 0.41 11.57
CA THR A 116 6.69 -0.88 12.19
C THR A 116 7.72 -1.70 11.43
N MET A 117 7.95 -1.39 10.14
CA MET A 117 9.00 -2.04 9.35
C MET A 117 10.39 -1.90 9.97
N LYS A 118 11.14 -3.01 10.01
CA LYS A 118 12.53 -3.08 10.47
C LYS A 118 13.49 -3.41 9.32
N PRO A 119 14.60 -2.68 9.14
CA PRO A 119 15.63 -2.97 8.14
C PRO A 119 16.00 -4.44 8.12
N THR A 120 16.24 -4.98 6.92
CA THR A 120 16.72 -6.34 6.78
C THR A 120 18.26 -6.35 6.84
N PRO A 121 18.88 -7.12 7.75
CA PRO A 121 20.33 -7.22 7.82
C PRO A 121 20.96 -7.62 6.48
N GLY A 122 22.10 -7.01 6.15
CA GLY A 122 22.88 -7.33 4.96
C GLY A 122 22.48 -6.60 3.67
N LYS A 123 21.41 -5.80 3.67
CA LYS A 123 21.06 -4.95 2.53
C LYS A 123 22.11 -3.86 2.33
N ARG A 124 22.44 -3.58 1.07
CA ARG A 124 23.44 -2.56 0.71
C ARG A 124 22.93 -1.15 0.99
N LYS A 125 21.70 -0.86 0.55
CA LYS A 125 21.06 0.46 0.69
C LYS A 125 19.66 0.32 1.25
N THR A 126 19.31 1.19 2.19
CA THR A 126 17.98 1.21 2.83
C THR A 126 17.34 2.59 2.65
N LEU A 127 16.25 2.64 1.90
CA LEU A 127 15.42 3.82 1.73
C LEU A 127 14.35 3.88 2.82
N LEU A 128 14.40 4.92 3.65
CA LEU A 128 13.41 5.18 4.69
C LEU A 128 12.41 6.24 4.19
N ILE A 129 11.21 5.80 3.81
CA ILE A 129 10.19 6.69 3.25
C ILE A 129 9.34 7.31 4.35
N GLY A 130 9.50 8.62 4.55
CA GLY A 130 8.74 9.43 5.48
C GLY A 130 9.39 9.60 6.85
N LYS A 131 9.03 10.69 7.53
CA LYS A 131 9.49 11.04 8.89
C LYS A 131 9.33 9.89 9.87
N CYS A 132 8.21 9.17 9.80
CA CYS A 132 7.92 8.03 10.65
C CYS A 132 8.98 6.92 10.56
N MET A 133 9.33 6.52 9.35
CA MET A 133 10.30 5.46 9.09
C MET A 133 11.73 5.88 9.46
N TYR A 134 12.08 7.15 9.19
CA TYR A 134 13.33 7.73 9.65
C TYR A 134 13.44 7.70 11.19
N LEU A 135 12.45 8.22 11.91
CA LEU A 135 12.51 8.27 13.38
C LEU A 135 12.59 6.87 14.00
N ALA A 136 11.89 5.89 13.44
CA ALA A 136 11.88 4.52 13.94
C ALA A 136 13.21 3.77 13.74
N ASN A 137 14.01 4.14 12.73
CA ASN A 137 15.18 3.36 12.30
C ASN A 137 16.48 4.17 12.11
N ARG A 138 16.53 5.47 12.43
CA ARG A 138 17.73 6.33 12.24
C ARG A 138 18.99 5.89 12.99
N HIS A 139 18.87 4.97 13.94
CA HIS A 139 19.97 4.40 14.72
C HIS A 139 20.02 2.87 14.61
N ASN A 140 19.33 2.28 13.63
CA ASN A 140 19.27 0.84 13.49
C ASN A 140 20.62 0.31 12.95
N PRO A 141 21.29 -0.62 13.64
CA PRO A 141 22.60 -1.13 13.24
C PRO A 141 22.58 -1.99 11.98
N ASP A 142 21.42 -2.51 11.57
CA ASP A 142 21.27 -3.36 10.38
C ASP A 142 21.31 -2.56 9.06
N ILE A 143 21.32 -1.22 9.14
CA ILE A 143 21.40 -0.34 7.96
C ILE A 143 22.86 -0.07 7.62
N THR A 144 23.31 -0.54 6.46
CA THR A 144 24.64 -0.26 5.91
C THR A 144 24.72 1.16 5.36
N GLU A 145 23.90 1.48 4.34
CA GLU A 145 23.77 2.82 3.78
C GLU A 145 22.33 3.33 3.93
N MET A 146 22.15 4.45 4.63
CA MET A 146 20.83 5.06 4.83
C MET A 146 20.53 6.16 3.82
N ILE A 147 19.40 6.03 3.12
CA ILE A 147 18.84 7.08 2.27
C ILE A 147 17.46 7.46 2.83
N ALA A 148 17.37 8.57 3.55
CA ALA A 148 16.15 8.93 4.28
C ALA A 148 15.38 10.08 3.62
N VAL A 149 14.07 9.88 3.41
CA VAL A 149 13.12 10.93 3.01
C VAL A 149 12.36 11.40 4.25
N LYS A 150 12.79 12.53 4.83
CA LYS A 150 12.36 12.95 6.17
C LYS A 150 11.05 13.75 6.22
N GLY A 151 10.38 13.96 5.09
CA GLY A 151 9.11 14.71 5.00
C GLY A 151 7.91 14.00 5.63
N CYS A 152 6.85 14.77 5.92
CA CYS A 152 5.56 14.27 6.44
C CYS A 152 4.37 15.11 5.92
N PRO A 153 3.78 14.77 4.75
CA PRO A 153 4.24 13.70 3.85
C PRO A 153 5.58 14.03 3.17
N PRO A 154 6.30 13.00 2.69
CA PRO A 154 7.40 13.18 1.74
C PRO A 154 7.04 14.10 0.58
N SER A 155 7.94 15.00 0.18
CA SER A 155 7.78 15.69 -1.10
C SER A 155 8.22 14.79 -2.26
N THR A 156 7.60 14.98 -3.43
CA THR A 156 7.96 14.24 -4.66
C THR A 156 9.42 14.45 -5.03
N LYS A 157 9.93 15.69 -4.91
CA LYS A 157 11.34 16.01 -5.13
C LYS A 157 12.27 15.18 -4.24
N GLN A 158 11.99 15.09 -2.94
CA GLN A 158 12.82 14.30 -2.01
C GLN A 158 12.78 12.80 -2.33
N ILE A 159 11.65 12.30 -2.83
CA ILE A 159 11.53 10.91 -3.29
C ILE A 159 12.42 10.69 -4.51
N LEU A 160 12.32 11.55 -5.53
CA LEU A 160 13.15 11.46 -6.74
C LEU A 160 14.64 11.48 -6.41
N GLU A 161 15.08 12.43 -5.57
CA GLU A 161 16.48 12.53 -5.12
C GLU A 161 16.94 11.29 -4.34
N ALA A 162 16.09 10.72 -3.49
CA ALA A 162 16.43 9.52 -2.73
C ALA A 162 16.59 8.29 -3.62
N PHE A 163 15.67 8.08 -4.57
CA PHE A 163 15.76 6.96 -5.50
C PHE A 163 16.92 7.14 -6.50
N ASP A 164 17.21 8.36 -6.94
CA ASP A 164 18.38 8.67 -7.77
C ASP A 164 19.69 8.29 -7.08
N ARG A 165 19.85 8.67 -5.79
CA ARG A 165 20.98 8.25 -4.95
C ARG A 165 21.09 6.73 -4.78
N ALA A 166 19.97 6.02 -4.84
CA ALA A 166 19.94 4.57 -4.77
C ALA A 166 20.34 3.89 -6.10
N GLY A 167 20.48 4.65 -7.20
CA GLY A 167 20.70 4.12 -8.55
C GLY A 167 19.40 3.74 -9.28
N ILE A 168 18.25 4.22 -8.81
CA ILE A 168 16.92 3.95 -9.38
C ILE A 168 16.35 5.26 -9.91
N HIS A 169 16.54 5.53 -11.20
CA HIS A 169 16.10 6.79 -11.82
C HIS A 169 14.59 6.75 -12.13
N LEU A 170 13.80 7.35 -11.24
CA LEU A 170 12.34 7.43 -11.41
C LEU A 170 11.96 8.55 -12.38
N ASP A 171 10.99 8.29 -13.24
CA ASP A 171 10.37 9.31 -14.09
C ASP A 171 9.50 10.26 -13.25
N PRO A 172 9.80 11.58 -13.20
CA PRO A 172 9.00 12.57 -12.48
C PRO A 172 7.52 12.57 -12.89
N ALA A 173 7.20 12.22 -14.14
CA ALA A 173 5.83 12.19 -14.65
C ALA A 173 4.94 11.17 -13.89
N ALA A 174 5.52 10.19 -13.19
CA ALA A 174 4.77 9.28 -12.33
C ALA A 174 4.15 9.97 -11.10
N PHE A 175 4.60 11.19 -10.77
CA PHE A 175 4.15 11.99 -9.63
C PHE A 175 3.33 13.23 -10.03
N GLU A 176 3.09 13.41 -11.33
CA GLU A 176 2.21 14.46 -11.84
C GLU A 176 0.74 14.06 -11.66
N ASP A 177 -0.13 15.04 -11.40
CA ASP A 177 -1.58 14.85 -11.25
C ASP A 177 -1.99 13.69 -10.33
N LEU A 178 -1.39 13.60 -9.13
CA LEU A 178 -1.66 12.52 -8.16
C LEU A 178 -3.16 12.29 -7.91
N ASP A 179 -3.95 13.37 -7.90
CA ASP A 179 -5.40 13.34 -7.67
C ASP A 179 -6.17 12.63 -8.81
N ARG A 180 -5.59 12.55 -10.00
CA ARG A 180 -6.20 11.90 -11.17
C ARG A 180 -5.85 10.41 -11.27
N ILE A 181 -4.82 9.95 -10.55
CA ILE A 181 -4.35 8.56 -10.60
C ILE A 181 -5.45 7.55 -10.26
N PRO A 182 -6.32 7.75 -9.25
CA PRO A 182 -7.45 6.86 -9.01
C PRO A 182 -8.35 6.65 -10.24
N GLY A 183 -8.49 7.70 -11.06
CA GLY A 183 -9.24 7.67 -12.32
C GLY A 183 -8.69 6.68 -13.34
N PHE A 184 -7.39 6.37 -13.33
CA PHE A 184 -6.81 5.38 -14.24
C PHE A 184 -7.38 3.97 -14.01
N PHE A 185 -7.77 3.66 -12.77
CA PHE A 185 -8.38 2.38 -12.43
C PHE A 185 -9.86 2.30 -12.83
N MET A 186 -10.48 3.43 -13.20
CA MET A 186 -11.91 3.46 -13.57
C MET A 186 -12.18 2.88 -14.96
N LYS A 187 -11.15 2.73 -15.81
CA LYS A 187 -11.29 2.14 -17.16
C LYS A 187 -11.96 0.76 -17.15
N LYS A 188 -11.79 -0.04 -16.10
CA LYS A 188 -12.40 -1.39 -15.97
C LYS A 188 -13.93 -1.36 -15.88
N TYR A 189 -14.50 -0.21 -15.50
CA TYR A 189 -15.94 -0.01 -15.38
C TYR A 189 -16.59 0.54 -16.66
N ARG A 190 -15.79 0.92 -17.66
CA ARG A 190 -16.31 1.44 -18.92
C ARG A 190 -17.24 0.42 -19.58
N ASN A 191 -18.43 0.87 -20.00
CA ASN A 191 -19.46 0.07 -20.66
C ASN A 191 -19.98 -1.11 -19.81
N ARG A 192 -19.80 -1.08 -18.48
CA ARG A 192 -20.40 -2.06 -17.57
C ARG A 192 -21.82 -1.62 -17.22
N PRO A 193 -22.88 -2.36 -17.61
CA PRO A 193 -24.25 -1.97 -17.30
C PRO A 193 -24.53 -1.93 -15.80
N GLU A 194 -23.74 -2.65 -14.99
CA GLU A 194 -23.84 -2.66 -13.53
C GLU A 194 -23.20 -1.43 -12.87
N PHE A 195 -22.45 -0.61 -13.62
CA PHE A 195 -21.79 0.58 -13.11
C PHE A 195 -22.53 1.85 -13.56
N ASP A 196 -23.29 2.44 -12.65
CA ASP A 196 -23.98 3.70 -12.87
C ASP A 196 -23.12 4.89 -12.39
N GLU A 197 -22.60 5.66 -13.35
CA GLU A 197 -21.80 6.86 -13.07
C GLU A 197 -22.59 7.95 -12.34
N SER A 198 -23.93 7.93 -12.40
CA SER A 198 -24.76 8.95 -11.74
C SER A 198 -24.65 8.91 -10.22
N PHE A 199 -24.36 7.76 -9.62
CA PHE A 199 -24.15 7.62 -8.18
C PHE A 199 -22.87 8.29 -7.65
N PHE A 200 -21.99 8.73 -8.54
CA PHE A 200 -20.69 9.32 -8.19
C PHE A 200 -20.55 10.77 -8.63
N ARG A 201 -21.66 11.44 -8.95
CA ARG A 201 -21.71 12.87 -9.23
C ARG A 201 -22.24 13.61 -8.00
N ILE A 202 -21.58 14.71 -7.64
CA ILE A 202 -22.14 15.66 -6.69
C ILE A 202 -23.07 16.57 -7.50
N ALA A 203 -24.34 16.66 -7.07
CA ALA A 203 -25.35 17.51 -7.69
C ALA A 203 -25.06 19.00 -7.47
#